data_AF-L5N351-F1
#
_entry.id   AF-L5N351-F1
#
_cell.length_a   1.000
_cell.length_b   1.000
_cell.length_c   1.000
_cell.angle_alpha   90.00
_cell.angle_beta   90.00
_cell.angle_gamma   90.00
#
_symmetry.space_group_name_H-M   'P 1'
#
loop_
_entity.id
_entity.type
_entity.pdbx_description
1 polymer ?
#
loop_
_entity_poly.entity_id
_entity_poly.type
_entity_poly.pdbx_seq_one_letter_code
_entity_poly.pdbx_strand_id
1 'polypeptide(L)' 'MYIADQTWPELGDYVAESSLAVVPLGSTEQHGPHLPLATDHLIAEALAREAADRTGYLCTPTVNVGV' A
#
# COMPACT_ATOMS: atom_id res chain seq x y z
N MET A 1 8.10 -0.53 5.18
CA MET A 1 7.44 -0.50 6.51
C MET A 1 5.92 -0.40 6.33
N TYR A 2 5.16 -1.44 6.68
CA TYR A 2 3.68 -1.45 6.51
C TYR A 2 2.97 -0.97 7.79
N ILE A 3 2.19 0.11 7.70
CA ILE A 3 1.63 0.79 8.89
C ILE A 3 0.63 -0.08 9.68
N ALA A 4 -0.09 -1.00 9.02
CA ALA A 4 -1.08 -1.83 9.69
C ALA A 4 -0.45 -2.88 10.63
N ASP A 5 0.84 -3.17 10.44
CA ASP A 5 1.61 -4.06 11.31
C ASP A 5 2.29 -3.31 12.46
N GLN A 6 2.12 -1.98 12.54
CA GLN A 6 2.73 -1.13 13.55
C GLN A 6 1.69 -0.68 14.58
N THR A 7 2.13 -0.52 15.81
CA THR A 7 1.45 0.24 16.85
C THR A 7 1.76 1.72 16.70
N TRP A 8 0.86 2.59 17.17
CA TRP A 8 1.06 4.05 17.02
C TRP A 8 2.36 4.58 17.67
N PRO A 9 2.90 4.03 18.78
CA PRO A 9 4.19 4.48 19.31
C PRO A 9 5.38 4.09 18.44
N GLU A 10 5.35 2.95 17.74
CA GLU A 10 6.44 2.48 16.86
C GLU A 10 6.64 3.41 15.65
N LEU A 11 5.62 4.19 15.28
CA LEU A 11 5.72 5.19 14.23
C LEU A 11 6.44 6.47 14.67
N GLY A 12 6.68 6.66 15.98
CA GLY A 12 7.23 7.89 16.55
C GLY A 12 8.57 8.29 15.93
N ASP A 13 9.49 7.33 15.81
CA ASP A 13 10.82 7.57 15.22
C ASP A 13 10.71 7.93 13.73
N TYR A 14 9.83 7.22 13.00
CA TYR A 14 9.62 7.50 11.58
C TYR A 14 9.08 8.91 11.34
N VAL A 15 8.03 9.31 12.06
CA VAL A 15 7.39 10.62 11.85
C VAL A 15 8.23 11.80 12.34
N ALA A 16 9.23 11.54 13.19
CA ALA A 16 10.21 12.54 13.60
C ALA A 16 11.21 12.86 12.49
N GLU A 17 11.52 11.90 11.61
CA GLU A 17 12.54 12.03 10.56
C GLU A 17 11.95 12.17 9.15
N SER A 18 10.73 11.67 8.92
CA SER A 18 10.09 11.59 7.61
C SER A 18 8.58 11.81 7.70
N SER A 19 8.00 12.39 6.66
CA SER A 19 6.55 12.56 6.50
C SER A 19 6.01 11.93 5.21
N LEU A 20 6.83 11.12 4.53
CA LEU A 20 6.44 10.46 3.29
C LEU A 20 5.63 9.20 3.57
N ALA A 21 4.58 8.96 2.79
CA ALA A 21 3.86 7.69 2.80
C ALA A 21 3.49 7.28 1.37
N VAL A 22 3.64 5.98 1.09
CA VAL A 22 3.13 5.35 -0.14
C VAL A 22 1.72 4.87 0.14
N VAL A 23 0.77 5.31 -0.68
CA VAL A 23 -0.64 4.91 -0.59
C VAL A 23 -0.96 4.03 -1.80
N PRO A 24 -0.98 2.69 -1.65
CA PRO A 24 -1.42 1.83 -2.73
C PRO A 24 -2.91 2.06 -3.00
N LEU A 25 -3.23 2.34 -4.25
CA LEU A 25 -4.59 2.58 -4.74
C LEU A 25 -4.81 1.76 -6.02
N GLY A 26 -5.93 1.04 -6.06
CA GLY A 26 -6.42 0.38 -7.25
C GLY A 26 -7.94 0.44 -7.32
N SER A 27 -8.54 -0.55 -7.96
CA SER A 27 -9.98 -0.70 -8.16
C SER A 27 -10.41 -2.16 -7.97
N THR A 28 -11.72 -2.37 -7.89
CA THR A 28 -12.36 -3.67 -8.02
C THR A 28 -13.25 -3.64 -9.26
N GLU A 29 -12.73 -4.09 -10.40
CA GLU A 29 -13.36 -3.89 -11.71
C GLU A 29 -13.06 -5.00 -12.71
N GLN A 30 -13.83 -5.04 -13.80
CA GLN A 30 -13.73 -6.13 -14.78
C GLN A 30 -12.38 -6.10 -15.51
N HIS A 31 -11.75 -7.26 -15.63
CA HIS A 31 -10.47 -7.45 -16.35
C HIS A 31 -10.56 -8.57 -17.41
N GLY A 32 -11.73 -8.72 -18.03
CA GLY A 32 -12.03 -9.76 -18.99
C GLY A 32 -12.26 -11.13 -18.34
N PRO A 33 -12.47 -12.20 -19.15
CA PRO A 33 -12.88 -13.51 -18.66
C PRO A 33 -11.77 -14.31 -17.96
N HIS A 34 -10.56 -13.78 -17.85
CA HIS A 34 -9.35 -14.52 -17.48
C HIS A 34 -8.60 -13.94 -16.28
N LEU A 35 -9.02 -12.77 -15.77
CA LEU A 35 -8.37 -12.11 -14.63
C LEU A 35 -9.38 -11.81 -13.51
N PRO A 36 -8.94 -11.79 -12.24
CA PRO A 36 -9.78 -11.41 -11.11
C PRO A 36 -10.23 -9.96 -11.18
N LEU A 37 -11.37 -9.65 -10.55
CA LEU A 37 -11.82 -8.26 -10.36
C LEU A 37 -10.87 -7.43 -9.49
N ALA A 38 -9.98 -8.09 -8.75
CA ALA A 38 -9.03 -7.48 -7.83
C ALA A 38 -7.71 -7.04 -8.49
N THR A 39 -7.58 -7.19 -9.81
CA THR A 39 -6.30 -7.08 -10.52
C THR A 39 -5.55 -5.78 -10.17
N ASP A 40 -6.24 -4.64 -10.21
CA ASP A 40 -5.62 -3.34 -9.97
C ASP A 40 -5.05 -3.20 -8.56
N HIS A 41 -5.86 -3.48 -7.54
CA HIS A 41 -5.41 -3.29 -6.16
C HIS A 41 -4.41 -4.36 -5.73
N LEU A 42 -4.43 -5.56 -6.31
CA LEU A 42 -3.39 -6.58 -6.09
C LEU A 42 -2.03 -6.12 -6.65
N ILE A 43 -2.01 -5.55 -7.85
CA ILE A 43 -0.77 -5.03 -8.46
C ILE A 43 -0.25 -3.82 -7.67
N ALA A 44 -1.14 -2.88 -7.32
CA ALA A 44 -0.78 -1.69 -6.55
C ALA A 44 -0.21 -2.05 -5.18
N GLU A 45 -0.84 -2.99 -4.46
CA GLU A 45 -0.36 -3.46 -3.16
C GLU A 45 1.03 -4.09 -3.27
N ALA A 46 1.23 -5.00 -4.23
CA ALA A 46 2.50 -5.69 -4.39
C ALA A 46 3.65 -4.71 -4.69
N LEU A 47 3.43 -3.74 -5.59
CA LEU A 47 4.43 -2.72 -5.91
C LEU A 47 4.72 -1.80 -4.73
N ALA A 48 3.69 -1.35 -4.00
CA ALA A 48 3.86 -0.45 -2.86
C ALA A 48 4.60 -1.13 -1.70
N ARG A 49 4.26 -2.40 -1.40
CA ARG A 49 4.96 -3.18 -0.37
C ARG A 49 6.43 -3.37 -0.71
N GLU A 50 6.74 -3.78 -1.94
CA GLU A 50 8.13 -3.95 -2.39
C GLU A 50 8.90 -2.62 -2.34
N ALA A 51 8.30 -1.52 -2.75
CA ALA A 51 8.92 -0.19 -2.67
C ALA A 51 9.20 0.22 -1.21
N ALA A 52 8.25 -0.04 -0.31
CA ALA A 52 8.38 0.26 1.11
C ALA A 52 9.44 -0.59 1.81
N ASP A 53 9.64 -1.83 1.37
CA ASP A 53 10.69 -2.72 1.89
C ASP A 53 12.08 -2.28 1.42
N ARG A 54 12.21 -1.80 0.18
CA ARG A 54 13.48 -1.30 -0.37
C ARG A 54 13.90 0.07 0.17
N THR A 55 12.94 0.92 0.51
CA THR A 55 13.20 2.33 0.86
C THR A 55 13.08 2.61 2.35
N GLY A 56 12.41 1.75 3.11
CA GLY A 56 12.06 2.01 4.51
C GLY A 56 10.91 3.00 4.68
N TYR A 57 10.35 3.56 3.61
CA TYR A 57 9.21 4.45 3.71
C TYR A 57 7.94 3.71 4.17
N LEU A 58 7.04 4.48 4.77
CA LEU A 58 5.75 4.01 5.27
C LEU A 58 4.83 3.65 4.10
N CYS A 59 4.17 2.49 4.18
CA CYS A 59 3.12 2.07 3.28
C CYS A 59 1.80 1.97 4.03
N THR A 60 0.74 2.57 3.49
CA THR A 60 -0.61 2.46 4.05
C THR A 60 -1.30 1.18 3.59
N PRO A 61 -2.43 0.78 4.21
CA PRO A 61 -3.31 -0.23 3.62
C PRO A 61 -3.77 0.18 2.23
N THR A 62 -4.00 -0.81 1.39
CA THR A 62 -4.47 -0.63 0.02
C THR A 62 -5.91 -0.11 -0.01
N VAL A 63 -6.14 0.90 -0.86
CA VAL A 63 -7.49 1.33 -1.22
C VAL A 63 -7.98 0.45 -2.37
N ASN A 64 -8.90 -0.47 -2.06
CA ASN A 64 -9.34 -1.53 -2.97
C ASN A 64 -10.49 -1.14 -3.91
N VAL A 65 -11.07 0.06 -3.72
CA VAL A 65 -12.20 0.56 -4.51
C VAL A 65 -11.82 1.93 -5.07
N GLY A 66 -11.76 2.01 -6.39
CA GLY A 66 -11.46 3.22 -7.15
C GLY A 66 -12.72 3.95 -7.61
N VAL A 67 -12.59 4.75 -8.66
CA VAL A 67 -13.68 5.50 -9.32
C VAL A 67 -14.14 4.77 -10.56
#